data_AF-A0A1M6PW49-F1
#
_entry.id   AF-A0A1M6PW49-F1
#
_cell.length_a   1.000
_cell.length_b   1.000
_cell.length_c   1.000
_cell.angle_alpha   90.00
_cell.angle_beta   90.00
_cell.angle_gamma   90.00
#
_symmetry.space_group_name_H-M   'P 1'
#
loop_
_entity.id
_entity.type
_entity.pdbx_description
1 polymer ?
#
loop_
_entity_poly.entity_id
_entity_poly.type
_entity_poly.pdbx_seq_one_letter_code
_entity_poly.pdbx_strand_id
1 'polypeptide(L)'
;MLGNWRSHLDVIAQTTSGLTAASEQLAASATNLSGQADSISNNVKKTDVILNLIKDVAAQTHLLGLNAAIEAARAGDQGKGFNVVAEEIRKLAARTTGSVKEITDTLTMIRTAIDELGEQIHQIAAVSEEQTASVEEISASVGEIFHMSKALYQIAEQLNK
;
A
#
# COMPACT_ATOMS: atom_id res chain seq x y z
N MET A 1 36.90 -27.71 24.08
CA MET A 1 36.75 -26.24 24.03
C MET A 1 36.75 -25.69 22.59
N LEU A 2 37.71 -26.06 21.71
CA LEU A 2 37.73 -25.61 20.30
C LEU A 2 36.49 -26.00 19.47
N GLY A 3 35.92 -27.19 19.69
CA GLY A 3 34.70 -27.63 19.00
C GLY A 3 33.47 -26.76 19.28
N ASN A 4 33.40 -26.14 20.46
CA ASN A 4 32.28 -25.25 20.81
C ASN A 4 32.40 -23.91 20.08
N TRP A 5 33.62 -23.36 19.99
CA TRP A 5 33.87 -22.10 19.27
C TRP A 5 33.59 -22.20 17.78
N ARG A 6 34.06 -23.28 17.14
CA ARG A 6 33.76 -23.53 15.72
C ARG A 6 32.26 -23.68 15.48
N SER A 7 31.56 -24.41 16.36
CA SER A 7 30.10 -24.53 16.30
C SER A 7 29.40 -23.18 16.39
N HIS A 8 29.81 -22.30 17.31
CA HIS A 8 29.24 -20.95 17.43
C HIS A 8 29.48 -20.09 16.17
N LEU A 9 30.67 -20.16 15.56
CA LEU A 9 30.94 -19.44 14.31
C LEU A 9 30.13 -19.99 13.13
N ASP A 10 29.99 -21.31 13.02
CA ASP A 10 29.14 -21.94 12.00
C ASP A 10 27.67 -21.48 12.16
N VAL A 11 27.18 -21.35 13.41
CA VAL A 11 25.84 -20.82 13.70
C VAL A 11 25.71 -19.34 13.29
N ILE A 12 26.73 -18.50 13.55
CA ILE A 12 26.69 -17.09 13.15
C ILE A 12 26.75 -16.95 11.62
N ALA A 13 27.59 -17.75 10.94
CA ALA A 13 27.65 -17.80 9.48
C ALA A 13 26.32 -18.25 8.86
N GLN A 14 25.67 -19.25 9.45
CA GLN A 14 24.35 -19.68 9.02
C GLN A 14 23.28 -18.60 9.27
N THR A 15 23.35 -17.92 10.42
CA THR A 15 22.41 -16.86 10.80
C THR A 15 22.54 -15.64 9.88
N THR A 16 23.76 -15.22 9.53
CA THR A 16 24.03 -14.13 8.58
C THR A 16 23.55 -14.47 7.16
N SER A 17 23.78 -15.70 6.69
CA SER A 17 23.21 -16.16 5.43
C SER A 17 21.67 -16.14 5.44
N GLY A 18 21.05 -16.60 6.52
CA GLY A 18 19.60 -16.51 6.70
C GLY A 18 19.08 -15.07 6.73
N LEU A 19 19.84 -14.15 7.34
CA LEU A 19 19.48 -12.74 7.41
C LEU A 19 19.59 -12.04 6.06
N THR A 20 20.58 -12.42 5.24
CA THR A 20 20.71 -11.95 3.84
C THR A 20 19.49 -12.34 3.03
N ALA A 21 19.08 -13.61 3.09
CA ALA A 21 17.91 -14.10 2.38
C ALA A 21 16.61 -13.40 2.85
N ALA A 22 16.51 -13.11 4.15
CA ALA A 22 15.38 -12.36 4.70
C ALA A 22 15.35 -10.91 4.20
N SER A 23 16.49 -10.23 4.09
CA SER A 23 16.60 -8.90 3.50
C SER A 23 16.21 -8.91 2.01
N GLU A 24 16.72 -9.84 1.22
CA GLU A 24 16.32 -9.98 -0.19
C GLU A 24 14.79 -10.19 -0.33
N GLN A 25 14.21 -11.01 0.55
CA GLN A 25 12.77 -11.24 0.57
C GLN A 25 11.98 -9.98 0.98
N LEU A 26 12.50 -9.17 1.92
CA LEU A 26 11.91 -7.89 2.31
C LEU A 26 11.92 -6.90 1.13
N ALA A 27 13.04 -6.75 0.43
CA ALA A 27 13.15 -5.90 -0.75
C ALA A 27 12.19 -6.32 -1.88
N ALA A 28 12.07 -7.62 -2.13
CA ALA A 28 11.10 -8.16 -3.09
C ALA A 28 9.65 -7.89 -2.64
N SER A 29 9.36 -8.02 -1.35
CA SER A 29 8.03 -7.75 -0.78
C SER A 29 7.68 -6.27 -0.89
N ALA A 30 8.62 -5.37 -0.62
CA ALA A 30 8.45 -3.92 -0.80
C ALA A 30 8.13 -3.56 -2.25
N THR A 31 8.83 -4.17 -3.21
CA THR A 31 8.57 -3.98 -4.65
C THR A 31 7.17 -4.45 -5.04
N ASN A 32 6.74 -5.62 -4.54
CA ASN A 32 5.39 -6.13 -4.80
C ASN A 32 4.30 -5.23 -4.20
N LEU A 33 4.52 -4.74 -2.96
CA LEU A 33 3.61 -3.80 -2.30
C LEU A 33 3.50 -2.49 -3.08
N SER A 34 4.61 -1.98 -3.62
CA SER A 34 4.62 -0.80 -4.48
C SER A 34 3.74 -0.99 -5.72
N GLY A 35 3.89 -2.11 -6.43
CA GLY A 35 3.04 -2.41 -7.59
C GLY A 35 1.55 -2.58 -7.24
N GLN A 36 1.24 -3.09 -6.05
CA GLN A 36 -0.13 -3.16 -5.55
C GLN A 36 -0.68 -1.77 -5.22
N ALA A 37 0.10 -0.92 -4.56
CA ALA A 37 -0.26 0.47 -4.26
C ALA A 37 -0.60 1.26 -5.53
N ASP A 38 0.24 1.13 -6.56
CA ASP A 38 0.01 1.73 -7.88
C ASP A 38 -1.28 1.23 -8.54
N SER A 39 -1.53 -0.08 -8.44
CA SER A 39 -2.76 -0.69 -8.97
C SER A 39 -4.01 -0.15 -8.28
N ILE A 40 -3.97 0.00 -6.95
CA ILE A 40 -5.08 0.58 -6.18
C ILE A 40 -5.25 2.06 -6.55
N SER A 41 -4.16 2.84 -6.62
CA SER A 41 -4.19 4.25 -7.03
C SER A 41 -4.87 4.43 -8.40
N ASN A 42 -4.53 3.57 -9.37
CA ASN A 42 -5.16 3.57 -10.68
C ASN A 42 -6.65 3.20 -10.63
N ASN A 43 -7.04 2.24 -9.80
CA ASN A 43 -8.46 1.90 -9.61
C ASN A 43 -9.24 3.04 -8.98
N VAL A 44 -8.68 3.75 -8.00
CA VAL A 44 -9.30 4.94 -7.42
C VAL A 44 -9.50 6.03 -8.47
N LYS A 45 -8.51 6.29 -9.33
CA LYS A 45 -8.66 7.25 -10.45
C LYS A 45 -9.78 6.85 -11.42
N LYS A 46 -9.92 5.55 -11.74
CA LYS A 46 -11.02 5.06 -12.58
C LYS A 46 -12.38 5.27 -11.90
N THR A 47 -12.47 5.02 -10.60
CA THR A 47 -13.71 5.22 -9.84
C THR A 47 -14.11 6.70 -9.82
N ASP A 48 -13.17 7.63 -9.71
CA ASP A 48 -13.45 9.07 -9.81
C ASP A 48 -14.11 9.46 -11.14
N VAL A 49 -13.66 8.88 -12.25
CA VAL A 49 -14.27 9.13 -13.58
C VAL A 49 -15.73 8.66 -13.59
N ILE A 50 -16.01 7.49 -13.02
CA ILE A 50 -17.37 6.95 -12.92
C ILE A 50 -18.24 7.83 -12.01
N LEU A 51 -17.71 8.29 -10.87
CA LEU A 51 -18.44 9.17 -9.96
C LEU A 51 -18.78 10.52 -10.59
N ASN A 52 -17.87 11.08 -11.38
CA ASN A 52 -18.15 12.31 -12.15
C ASN A 52 -19.29 12.09 -13.14
N LEU A 53 -19.30 10.98 -13.87
CA LEU A 53 -20.41 10.63 -14.76
C LEU A 53 -21.74 10.50 -13.99
N ILE A 54 -21.74 9.83 -12.84
CA ILE A 54 -22.96 9.68 -12.01
C ILE A 54 -23.43 11.06 -11.50
N LYS A 55 -22.51 11.93 -11.11
CA LYS A 55 -22.82 13.31 -10.69
C LYS A 55 -23.48 14.11 -11.83
N ASP A 56 -22.96 13.98 -13.04
CA ASP A 56 -23.52 14.64 -14.23
C ASP A 56 -24.92 14.11 -14.56
N VAL A 57 -25.11 12.79 -14.51
CA VAL A 57 -26.43 12.16 -14.68
C VAL A 57 -27.41 12.61 -13.61
N ALA A 58 -26.98 12.71 -12.34
CA ALA A 58 -27.83 13.19 -11.25
C ALA A 58 -28.21 14.67 -11.46
N ALA A 59 -27.28 15.52 -11.89
CA ALA A 59 -27.55 16.92 -12.20
C ALA A 59 -28.54 17.06 -13.37
N GLN A 60 -28.36 16.30 -14.45
CA GLN A 60 -29.29 16.28 -15.57
C GLN A 60 -30.67 15.76 -15.16
N THR A 61 -30.73 14.72 -14.34
CA THR A 61 -31.99 14.17 -13.81
C THR A 61 -32.71 15.19 -12.93
N HIS A 62 -31.96 15.95 -12.12
CA HIS A 62 -32.52 17.03 -11.32
C HIS A 62 -33.15 18.13 -12.18
N LEU A 63 -32.47 18.53 -13.26
CA LEU A 63 -33.00 19.51 -14.23
C LEU A 63 -34.21 18.97 -14.99
N LEU A 64 -34.21 17.68 -15.35
CA LEU A 64 -35.38 17.04 -15.98
C LEU A 64 -36.60 17.07 -15.05
N GLY A 65 -36.40 16.72 -13.77
CA GLY A 65 -37.44 16.80 -12.76
C GLY A 65 -37.94 18.23 -12.54
N LEU A 66 -37.05 19.23 -12.59
CA LEU A 66 -37.44 20.64 -12.51
C LEU A 66 -38.31 21.06 -13.69
N ASN A 67 -37.92 20.72 -14.92
CA ASN A 67 -38.72 21.00 -16.12
C ASN A 67 -40.09 20.34 -16.06
N ALA A 68 -40.15 19.09 -15.59
CA ALA A 68 -41.42 18.37 -15.38
C ALA A 68 -42.32 19.04 -14.34
N ALA A 69 -41.74 19.56 -13.24
CA ALA A 69 -42.50 20.28 -12.22
C ALA A 69 -43.06 21.61 -12.77
N ILE A 70 -42.30 22.33 -13.60
CA ILE A 70 -42.76 23.57 -14.26
C ILE A 70 -43.94 23.26 -15.21
N GLU A 71 -43.83 22.21 -16.03
CA GLU A 71 -44.91 21.86 -16.96
C GLU A 71 -46.15 21.33 -16.22
N ALA A 72 -45.95 20.59 -15.13
CA ALA A 72 -47.04 20.16 -14.26
C ALA A 72 -47.78 21.35 -13.61
N ALA A 73 -47.05 22.37 -13.16
CA ALA A 73 -47.65 23.60 -12.66
C ALA A 73 -48.43 24.35 -13.74
N ARG A 74 -47.94 24.35 -14.99
CA ARG A 74 -48.59 24.97 -16.15
C ARG A 74 -49.89 24.27 -16.55
N ALA A 75 -49.96 22.94 -16.41
CA ALA A 75 -51.15 22.15 -16.64
C ALA A 75 -52.24 22.30 -15.55
N GLY A 76 -51.96 23.05 -14.47
CA GLY A 76 -52.91 23.33 -13.41
C GLY A 76 -53.40 22.06 -12.70
N ASP A 77 -54.72 21.90 -12.57
CA ASP A 77 -55.32 20.75 -11.87
C ASP A 77 -54.98 19.40 -12.51
N GLN A 78 -54.82 19.36 -13.83
CA GLN A 78 -54.47 18.13 -14.57
C GLN A 78 -53.02 17.69 -14.32
N GLY A 79 -52.14 18.61 -13.88
CA GLY A 79 -50.73 18.34 -13.62
C GLY A 79 -50.40 17.88 -12.20
N LYS A 80 -51.38 17.85 -11.28
CA LYS A 80 -51.14 17.54 -9.85
C LYS A 80 -50.42 16.20 -9.62
N GLY A 81 -50.82 15.15 -10.34
CA GLY A 81 -50.16 13.83 -10.25
C GLY A 81 -48.74 13.84 -10.81
N PHE A 82 -48.51 14.51 -11.93
CA PHE A 82 -47.17 14.67 -12.52
C PHE A 82 -46.24 15.49 -11.63
N ASN A 83 -46.76 16.48 -10.90
CA ASN A 83 -45.95 17.28 -9.99
C ASN A 83 -45.37 16.44 -8.83
N VAL A 84 -46.12 15.47 -8.31
CA VAL A 84 -45.64 14.56 -7.27
C VAL A 84 -44.49 13.70 -7.80
N VAL A 85 -44.62 13.18 -9.02
CA VAL A 85 -43.56 12.38 -9.67
C VAL A 85 -42.32 13.24 -9.92
N ALA A 86 -42.49 14.46 -10.41
CA ALA A 86 -41.39 15.40 -10.66
C ALA A 86 -40.59 15.71 -9.38
N GLU A 87 -41.28 15.93 -8.26
CA GLU A 87 -40.64 16.18 -6.98
C GLU A 87 -39.88 14.95 -6.45
N GLU A 88 -40.42 13.74 -6.65
CA GLU A 88 -39.72 12.50 -6.25
C GLU A 88 -38.46 12.26 -7.09
N ILE A 89 -38.50 12.56 -8.40
CA ILE A 89 -37.33 12.53 -9.29
C ILE A 89 -36.25 13.50 -8.79
N ARG A 90 -36.63 14.73 -8.39
CA ARG A 90 -35.68 15.72 -7.88
C ARG A 90 -35.04 15.29 -6.56
N LYS A 91 -35.83 14.72 -5.65
CA LYS A 91 -35.33 14.15 -4.38
C LYS A 91 -34.37 13.00 -4.64
N LEU A 92 -34.68 12.10 -5.56
CA LEU A 92 -33.81 10.99 -5.91
C LEU A 92 -32.47 11.50 -6.46
N ALA A 93 -32.49 12.45 -7.40
CA ALA A 93 -31.29 13.08 -7.95
C ALA A 93 -30.44 13.79 -6.87
N ALA A 94 -31.07 14.48 -5.92
CA ALA A 94 -30.38 15.11 -4.80
C ALA A 94 -29.74 14.08 -3.87
N ARG A 95 -30.43 12.97 -3.57
CA ARG A 95 -29.88 11.87 -2.79
C ARG A 95 -28.69 11.21 -3.48
N THR A 96 -28.79 10.96 -4.79
CA THR A 96 -27.67 10.43 -5.59
C THR A 96 -26.45 11.34 -5.51
N THR A 97 -26.64 12.66 -5.63
CA THR A 97 -25.55 13.64 -5.49
C THR A 97 -24.90 13.58 -4.11
N GLY A 98 -25.70 13.43 -3.05
CA GLY A 98 -25.20 13.23 -1.69
C GLY A 98 -24.35 11.98 -1.55
N SER A 99 -24.83 10.83 -2.05
CA SER A 99 -24.08 9.56 -2.01
C SER A 99 -22.78 9.63 -2.82
N VAL A 100 -22.78 10.28 -3.99
CA VAL A 100 -21.54 10.47 -4.76
C VAL A 100 -20.51 11.26 -3.95
N LYS A 101 -20.94 12.29 -3.20
CA LYS A 101 -20.05 13.05 -2.33
C LYS A 101 -19.44 12.17 -1.24
N GLU A 102 -20.24 11.40 -0.52
CA GLU A 102 -19.76 10.49 0.53
C GLU A 102 -18.74 9.46 -0.01
N ILE A 103 -18.99 8.92 -1.21
CA ILE A 103 -18.05 8.01 -1.85
C ILE A 103 -16.75 8.74 -2.22
N THR A 104 -16.83 9.98 -2.73
CA THR A 104 -15.66 10.80 -3.07
C THR A 104 -14.79 11.09 -1.83
N ASP A 105 -15.41 11.40 -0.70
CA ASP A 105 -14.72 11.60 0.58
C ASP A 105 -14.00 10.31 1.02
N THR A 106 -14.66 9.15 0.86
CA THR A 106 -14.05 7.84 1.13
C THR A 106 -12.86 7.54 0.22
N LEU A 107 -12.96 7.81 -1.07
CA LEU A 107 -11.85 7.65 -2.01
C LEU A 107 -10.67 8.57 -1.69
N THR A 108 -10.94 9.76 -1.15
CA THR A 108 -9.88 10.68 -0.70
C THR A 108 -9.11 10.09 0.47
N MET A 109 -9.79 9.50 1.46
CA MET A 109 -9.12 8.80 2.57
C MET A 109 -8.29 7.61 2.06
N ILE A 110 -8.79 6.88 1.06
CA ILE A 110 -8.06 5.77 0.45
C ILE A 110 -6.78 6.27 -0.25
N ARG A 111 -6.82 7.42 -0.94
CA ARG A 111 -5.62 8.02 -1.54
C ARG A 111 -4.57 8.35 -0.50
N THR A 112 -4.97 9.02 0.59
CA THR A 112 -4.05 9.33 1.68
C THR A 112 -3.41 8.08 2.25
N ALA A 113 -4.19 7.01 2.46
CA ALA A 113 -3.65 5.74 2.94
C ALA A 113 -2.67 5.09 1.96
N ILE A 114 -2.88 5.24 0.64
CA ILE A 114 -1.94 4.76 -0.39
C ILE A 114 -0.64 5.56 -0.37
N ASP A 115 -0.72 6.88 -0.20
CA ASP A 115 0.46 7.74 -0.12
C ASP A 115 1.30 7.41 1.12
N GLU A 116 0.65 7.23 2.28
CA GLU A 116 1.30 6.77 3.52
C GLU A 116 1.95 5.38 3.36
N LEU A 117 1.26 4.47 2.66
CA LEU A 117 1.78 3.14 2.36
C LEU A 117 3.01 3.21 1.42
N GLY A 118 3.04 4.16 0.49
CA GLY A 118 4.20 4.45 -0.35
C GLY A 118 5.44 4.84 0.47
N GLU A 119 5.27 5.73 1.46
CA GLU A 119 6.36 6.13 2.36
C GLU A 119 6.89 4.95 3.19
N GLN A 120 5.98 4.12 3.73
CA GLN A 120 6.37 2.92 4.48
C GLN A 120 7.15 1.92 3.61
N ILE A 121 6.76 1.74 2.35
CA ILE A 121 7.48 0.89 1.41
C ILE A 121 8.90 1.40 1.17
N HIS A 122 9.07 2.71 0.97
CA HIS A 122 10.38 3.32 0.81
C HIS A 122 11.25 3.11 2.05
N GLN A 123 10.68 3.26 3.24
CA GLN A 123 11.38 2.99 4.49
C GLN A 123 11.81 1.52 4.61
N ILE A 124 10.94 0.57 4.25
CA ILE A 124 11.27 -0.86 4.27
C ILE A 124 12.41 -1.17 3.31
N ALA A 125 12.41 -0.59 2.10
CA ALA A 125 13.48 -0.77 1.13
C ALA A 125 14.82 -0.25 1.67
N ALA A 126 14.83 0.96 2.25
CA ALA A 126 16.04 1.54 2.83
C ALA A 126 16.59 0.70 4.01
N VAL A 127 15.72 0.27 4.92
CA VAL A 127 16.11 -0.60 6.05
C VAL A 127 16.65 -1.94 5.55
N SER A 128 16.05 -2.50 4.49
CA SER A 128 16.51 -3.74 3.89
C SER A 128 17.93 -3.62 3.31
N GLU A 129 18.25 -2.51 2.66
CA GLU A 129 19.59 -2.24 2.12
C GLU A 129 20.63 -2.08 3.24
N GLU A 130 20.30 -1.30 4.28
CA GLU A 130 21.16 -1.13 5.46
C GLU A 130 21.43 -2.46 6.17
N GLN A 131 20.40 -3.30 6.28
CA GLN A 131 20.49 -4.62 6.86
C GLN A 131 21.42 -5.53 6.05
N THR A 132 21.35 -5.50 4.71
CA THR A 132 22.27 -6.26 3.85
C THR A 132 23.72 -5.82 4.08
N ALA A 133 23.98 -4.51 4.09
CA ALA A 133 25.34 -3.98 4.32
C ALA A 133 25.90 -4.41 5.69
N SER A 134 25.07 -4.34 6.74
CA SER A 134 25.44 -4.78 8.09
C SER A 134 25.75 -6.28 8.14
N VAL A 135 24.99 -7.09 7.40
CA VAL A 135 25.20 -8.54 7.32
C VAL A 135 26.49 -8.91 6.60
N GLU A 136 26.85 -8.17 5.56
CA GLU A 136 28.14 -8.33 4.86
C GLU A 136 29.32 -8.02 5.80
N GLU A 137 29.22 -6.96 6.61
CA GLU A 137 30.25 -6.61 7.60
C GLU A 137 30.40 -7.69 8.69
N ILE A 138 29.28 -8.23 9.20
CA ILE A 138 29.31 -9.35 10.16
C ILE A 138 29.93 -10.58 9.51
N SER A 139 29.57 -10.89 8.26
CA SER A 139 30.10 -12.05 7.53
C SER A 139 31.61 -11.95 7.33
N ALA A 140 32.12 -10.76 6.98
CA ALA A 140 33.55 -10.49 6.89
C ALA A 140 34.25 -10.69 8.24
N SER A 141 33.68 -10.13 9.32
CA SER A 141 34.20 -10.27 10.68
C SER A 141 34.26 -11.73 11.15
N VAL A 142 33.23 -12.53 10.84
CA VAL A 142 33.21 -13.98 11.12
C VAL A 142 34.33 -14.71 10.37
N GLY A 143 34.57 -14.33 9.11
CA GLY A 143 35.69 -14.83 8.30
C GLY A 143 37.05 -14.52 8.93
N GLU A 144 37.27 -13.29 9.38
CA GLU A 144 38.51 -12.89 10.07
C GLU A 144 38.72 -13.67 11.37
N ILE A 145 37.67 -13.82 12.18
CA ILE A 145 37.70 -14.61 13.42
C ILE A 145 38.07 -16.07 13.13
N PHE A 146 37.55 -16.64 12.03
CA PHE A 146 37.90 -17.99 11.60
C PHE A 146 39.40 -18.10 11.27
N HIS A 147 39.94 -17.15 10.51
CA HIS A 147 41.37 -17.10 10.19
C HIS A 147 42.25 -16.95 11.44
N MET A 148 41.87 -16.05 12.35
CA MET A 148 42.58 -15.81 13.61
C MET A 148 42.58 -17.06 14.49
N SER A 149 41.43 -17.74 14.62
CA SER A 149 41.30 -18.97 15.40
C SER A 149 42.21 -20.08 14.86
N LYS A 150 42.29 -20.22 13.54
CA LYS A 150 43.19 -21.19 12.89
C LYS A 150 44.67 -20.86 13.15
N ALA A 151 45.05 -19.59 13.07
CA ALA A 151 46.42 -19.15 13.35
C ALA A 151 46.83 -19.43 14.81
N LEU A 152 45.96 -19.11 15.77
CA LEU A 152 46.19 -19.39 17.19
C LEU A 152 46.35 -20.90 17.46
N TYR A 153 45.56 -21.74 16.79
CA TYR A 153 45.70 -23.19 16.91
C TYR A 153 47.08 -23.68 16.43
N GLN A 154 47.56 -23.18 15.29
CA GLN A 154 48.88 -23.54 14.75
C GLN A 154 50.01 -23.09 15.67
N ILE A 155 49.91 -21.89 16.26
CA ILE A 155 50.89 -21.38 17.22
C ILE A 155 50.91 -22.26 18.48
N ALA A 156 49.74 -22.62 19.00
CA ALA A 156 49.64 -23.49 20.18
C ALA A 156 50.26 -24.88 19.92
N GLU A 157 50.09 -25.44 18.72
CA GLU A 157 50.69 -26.72 18.33
C GLU A 157 52.23 -26.63 18.22
N GLN A 158 52.76 -25.49 17.75
CA GLN A 158 54.21 -25.25 17.68
C GLN A 158 54.85 -25.09 19.07
N LEU A 159 54.16 -24.45 20.01
CA LEU A 159 54.65 -24.24 21.38
C LEU A 159 54.64 -25.52 22.24
N ASN A 160 53.87 -26.53 21.85
CA ASN A 160 53.72 -27.80 22.57
C ASN A 160 54.65 -28.91 22.03
N LYS A 161 55.57 -28.55 21.12
CA LYS A 161 56.68 -29.39 20.60
C LYS A 161 58.00 -28.91 21.20
#